data_AF-A0A376TYU4-F1
#
_entry.id   AF-A0A376TYU4-F1
#
_cell.length_a   1.000
_cell.length_b   1.000
_cell.length_c   1.000
_cell.angle_alpha   90.00
_cell.angle_beta   90.00
_cell.angle_gamma   90.00
#
_symmetry.space_group_name_H-M   'P 1'
#
loop_
_entity.id
_entity.type
_entity.pdbx_description
1 polymer ?
#
loop_
_entity_poly.entity_id
_entity_poly.type
_entity_poly.pdbx_seq_one_letter_code
_entity_poly.pdbx_strand_id
1 'polypeptide(L)'
;MNELIALEFKDEYGAVVIDVDAMQSKSAERLCNEDFNGSYFNSGVMYINLREWLKQRLTEKFFDLLSDESIIKKLKYPDQDILNLMFLHHAKILPRKYNCIYTIKSEFEEKNSEYYTRFINDDTVFIHYTGITKPWHDWANYASADYFRNIYNISPWRNIPYKKAVKKHEYKEKYKHLLYQKKFLDGVFTAIKYNVMKG
;
A
#
# COMPACT_ATOMS: atom_id res chain seq x y z
N MET A 1 17.08 -10.33 -0.02
CA MET A 1 17.72 -9.44 0.98
C MET A 1 19.17 -9.11 0.65
N ASN A 2 20.03 -10.09 0.29
CA ASN A 2 21.44 -9.81 -0.05
C ASN A 2 21.61 -8.77 -1.18
N GLU A 3 20.75 -8.79 -2.20
CA GLU A 3 20.75 -7.78 -3.27
C GLU A 3 20.50 -6.35 -2.75
N LEU A 4 19.63 -6.15 -1.75
CA LEU A 4 19.39 -4.83 -1.16
C LEU A 4 20.60 -4.37 -0.35
N ILE A 5 21.23 -5.27 0.40
CA ILE A 5 22.41 -4.96 1.21
C ILE A 5 23.60 -4.60 0.33
N ALA A 6 23.76 -5.28 -0.81
CA ALA A 6 24.79 -5.01 -1.79
C ALA A 6 24.50 -3.79 -2.68
N LEU A 7 23.36 -3.12 -2.50
CA LEU A 7 22.98 -1.98 -3.32
C LEU A 7 23.86 -0.77 -2.99
N GLU A 8 24.63 -0.33 -3.97
CA GLU A 8 25.41 0.90 -3.88
C GLU A 8 24.60 2.10 -4.39
N PHE A 9 24.78 3.22 -3.69
CA PHE A 9 24.27 4.54 -4.02
C PHE A 9 25.44 5.44 -4.38
N LYS A 10 25.26 6.28 -5.40
CA LYS A 10 26.16 7.39 -5.73
C LYS A 10 25.60 8.65 -5.07
N ASP A 11 24.71 9.34 -5.78
CA ASP A 11 24.04 10.57 -5.39
C ASP A 11 22.52 10.39 -5.25
N GLU A 12 22.01 9.17 -5.43
CA GLU A 12 20.61 8.86 -5.19
C GLU A 12 20.27 8.97 -3.70
N TYR A 13 19.07 9.50 -3.41
CA TYR A 13 18.54 9.64 -2.06
C TYR A 13 18.10 8.29 -1.47
N GLY A 14 17.84 7.32 -2.34
CA GLY A 14 17.49 5.97 -1.95
C GLY A 14 16.98 5.16 -3.12
N ALA A 15 16.54 3.94 -2.82
CA ALA A 15 15.93 3.03 -3.75
C ALA A 15 14.48 2.74 -3.36
N VAL A 16 13.60 2.75 -4.36
CA VAL A 16 12.14 2.73 -4.19
C VAL A 16 11.50 1.86 -5.25
N VAL A 17 10.27 1.43 -5.03
CA VAL A 17 9.51 0.62 -6.00
C VAL A 17 8.39 1.46 -6.59
N ILE A 18 8.31 1.51 -7.92
CA ILE A 18 7.22 2.20 -8.63
C ILE A 18 5.85 1.72 -8.15
N ASP A 19 4.92 2.65 -7.99
CA ASP A 19 3.54 2.34 -7.62
C ASP A 19 2.83 1.61 -8.79
N VAL A 20 1.63 1.10 -8.55
CA VAL A 20 0.83 0.41 -9.58
C VAL A 20 0.55 1.30 -10.80
N ASP A 21 0.40 0.69 -11.98
CA ASP A 21 0.22 1.40 -13.26
C ASP A 21 -0.90 2.45 -13.21
N ALA A 22 -2.01 2.11 -12.56
CA ALA A 22 -3.15 3.02 -12.39
C ALA A 22 -2.80 4.30 -11.61
N MET A 23 -1.67 4.34 -10.89
CA MET A 23 -1.20 5.51 -10.15
C MET A 23 -0.20 6.37 -10.92
N GLN A 24 0.42 5.86 -11.99
CA GLN A 24 1.42 6.59 -12.76
C GLN A 24 0.79 7.82 -13.43
N SER A 25 -0.15 7.62 -14.36
CA SER A 25 -0.81 8.72 -15.07
C SER A 25 -1.62 9.62 -14.14
N LYS A 26 -2.30 9.05 -13.13
CA LYS A 26 -3.10 9.83 -12.16
C LYS A 26 -2.25 10.74 -11.28
N SER A 27 -1.00 10.37 -11.00
CA SER A 27 -0.10 11.19 -10.20
C SER A 27 0.62 12.21 -11.05
N ALA A 28 1.00 11.87 -12.28
CA ALA A 28 1.52 12.83 -13.25
C ALA A 28 0.52 13.97 -13.52
N GLU A 29 -0.74 13.65 -13.79
CA GLU A 29 -1.81 14.65 -14.00
C GLU A 29 -2.03 15.50 -12.72
N ARG A 30 -2.20 14.85 -11.57
CA ARG A 30 -2.48 15.53 -10.29
C ARG A 30 -1.36 16.49 -9.88
N LEU A 31 -0.11 16.07 -10.02
CA LEU A 31 1.07 16.85 -9.64
C LEU A 31 1.54 17.77 -10.79
N CYS A 32 0.86 17.72 -11.93
CA CYS A 32 1.16 18.49 -13.14
C CYS A 32 2.61 18.31 -13.62
N ASN A 33 3.10 17.07 -13.62
CA ASN A 33 4.44 16.73 -14.07
C ASN A 33 4.47 15.32 -14.69
N GLU A 34 4.70 15.26 -16.00
CA GLU A 34 4.72 14.02 -16.78
C GLU A 34 5.90 13.10 -16.42
N ASP A 35 6.98 13.61 -15.82
CA ASP A 35 8.11 12.79 -15.40
C ASP A 35 7.72 11.75 -14.34
N PHE A 36 6.59 11.95 -13.64
CA PHE A 36 6.04 10.97 -12.71
C PHE A 36 5.48 9.72 -13.40
N ASN A 37 5.20 9.76 -14.70
CA ASN A 37 4.71 8.61 -15.43
C ASN A 37 5.85 7.60 -15.63
N GLY A 38 5.81 6.51 -14.86
CA GLY A 38 6.85 5.48 -14.85
C GLY A 38 7.93 5.67 -13.77
N SER A 39 7.86 6.73 -12.97
CA SER A 39 8.78 6.98 -11.86
C SER A 39 8.08 7.17 -10.51
N TYR A 40 6.76 7.42 -10.50
CA TYR A 40 6.02 7.63 -9.26
C TYR A 40 6.02 6.36 -8.41
N PHE A 41 6.56 6.43 -7.21
CA PHE A 41 6.78 5.28 -6.34
C PHE A 41 5.85 5.25 -5.14
N ASN A 42 5.68 4.05 -4.59
CA ASN A 42 4.95 3.83 -3.35
C ASN A 42 5.88 4.00 -2.13
N SER A 43 5.50 4.81 -1.15
CA SER A 43 6.33 5.10 0.04
C SER A 43 6.33 3.98 1.09
N GLY A 44 5.64 2.86 0.86
CA GLY A 44 5.52 1.77 1.82
C GLY A 44 6.82 0.97 2.05
N VAL A 45 7.73 0.97 1.07
CA VAL A 45 9.08 0.40 1.21
C VAL A 45 10.08 1.33 0.52
N MET A 46 11.06 1.78 1.29
CA MET A 46 12.15 2.62 0.79
C MET A 46 13.47 2.16 1.42
N TYR A 47 14.50 2.01 0.60
CA TYR A 47 15.86 1.75 1.06
C TYR A 47 16.67 3.05 0.95
N ILE A 48 16.90 3.71 2.09
CA ILE A 48 17.33 5.12 2.11
C ILE A 48 18.85 5.26 2.22
N ASN A 49 19.42 6.15 1.41
CA ASN A 49 20.79 6.61 1.56
C ASN A 49 20.85 7.70 2.65
N LEU A 50 21.02 7.29 3.91
CA LEU A 50 21.02 8.22 5.04
C LEU A 50 22.15 9.27 4.97
N ARG A 51 23.27 8.95 4.30
CA ARG A 51 24.37 9.91 4.14
C ARG A 51 23.95 11.08 3.25
N GLU A 52 23.38 10.78 2.08
CA GLU A 52 22.88 11.82 1.17
C GLU A 52 21.64 12.53 1.75
N TRP A 53 20.77 11.79 2.46
CA TRP A 53 19.61 12.36 3.14
C TRP A 53 20.00 13.46 4.13
N LEU A 54 21.03 13.22 4.96
CA LEU A 54 21.57 14.20 5.91
C LEU A 54 22.29 15.34 5.20
N LYS A 55 23.16 15.04 4.22
CA LYS A 55 23.93 16.04 3.47
C LYS A 55 23.02 17.04 2.73
N GLN A 56 21.91 16.57 2.17
CA GLN A 56 20.95 17.39 1.41
C GLN A 56 19.83 17.97 2.29
N ARG A 57 19.85 17.72 3.61
CA ARG A 57 18.84 18.22 4.56
C ARG A 57 17.42 17.88 4.12
N LEU A 58 17.21 16.63 3.70
CA LEU A 58 15.95 16.21 3.08
C LEU A 58 14.78 16.23 4.06
N THR A 59 15.01 16.03 5.36
CA THR A 59 13.96 16.15 6.37
C THR A 59 13.42 17.58 6.44
N GLU A 60 14.29 18.59 6.44
CA GLU A 60 13.87 19.99 6.44
C GLU A 60 13.14 20.34 5.14
N LYS A 61 13.70 19.94 3.99
CA LYS A 61 13.04 20.12 2.69
C LYS A 61 11.65 19.48 2.63
N PHE A 62 11.48 18.31 3.25
CA PHE A 62 10.19 17.64 3.36
C PHE A 62 9.17 18.48 4.15
N PHE A 63 9.57 19.04 5.29
CA PHE A 63 8.70 19.90 6.09
C PHE A 63 8.42 21.25 5.42
N ASP A 64 9.39 21.83 4.71
CA ASP A 64 9.20 23.05 3.93
C ASP A 64 8.12 22.83 2.85
N LEU A 65 8.19 21.72 2.11
CA LEU A 65 7.17 21.35 1.12
C LEU A 65 5.81 21.04 1.75
N LEU A 66 5.79 20.41 2.93
CA LEU A 66 4.56 20.16 3.69
C LEU A 66 3.91 21.45 4.23
N SER A 67 4.65 22.56 4.26
CA SER A 67 4.17 23.85 4.77
C SER A 67 3.76 24.82 3.66
N ASP A 68 4.08 24.51 2.40
CA ASP A 68 3.71 25.32 1.24
C ASP A 68 2.25 25.05 0.82
N GLU A 69 1.36 26.02 1.04
CA GLU A 69 -0.06 25.91 0.70
C GLU A 69 -0.32 25.60 -0.78
N SER A 70 0.54 26.06 -1.68
CA SER A 70 0.40 25.82 -3.12
C SER A 70 0.66 24.35 -3.48
N ILE A 71 1.52 23.70 -2.71
CA ILE A 71 1.83 22.27 -2.81
C ILE A 71 0.74 21.45 -2.14
N ILE A 72 0.40 21.76 -0.88
CA ILE A 72 -0.59 21.02 -0.07
C ILE A 72 -1.92 20.85 -0.82
N LYS A 73 -2.39 21.90 -1.52
CA LYS A 73 -3.64 21.88 -2.29
C LYS A 73 -3.66 20.82 -3.40
N LYS A 74 -2.50 20.36 -3.87
CA LYS A 74 -2.35 19.34 -4.92
C LYS A 74 -2.13 17.93 -4.35
N LEU A 75 -1.74 17.81 -3.08
CA LEU A 75 -1.40 16.53 -2.48
C LEU A 75 -2.67 15.71 -2.21
N LYS A 76 -2.66 14.47 -2.69
CA LYS A 76 -3.68 13.47 -2.35
C LYS A 76 -3.15 12.47 -1.34
N TYR A 77 -1.86 12.16 -1.42
CA TYR A 77 -1.16 11.25 -0.52
C TYR A 77 0.01 12.05 0.09
N PRO A 78 -0.19 12.77 1.21
CA PRO A 78 0.68 13.88 1.61
C PRO A 78 2.16 13.52 1.68
N ASP A 79 2.51 12.47 2.43
CA ASP A 79 3.88 12.00 2.58
C ASP A 79 4.41 11.38 1.29
N GLN A 80 3.65 10.52 0.62
CA GLN A 80 4.08 9.86 -0.62
C GLN A 80 4.31 10.86 -1.76
N ASP A 81 3.42 11.83 -1.94
CA ASP A 81 3.51 12.85 -2.99
C ASP A 81 4.73 13.75 -2.77
N ILE A 82 5.02 14.16 -1.53
CA ILE A 82 6.21 14.97 -1.23
C ILE A 82 7.49 14.17 -1.40
N LEU A 83 7.51 12.91 -0.95
CA LEU A 83 8.65 12.03 -1.19
C LEU A 83 8.90 11.89 -2.69
N ASN A 84 7.86 11.70 -3.51
CA ASN A 84 7.97 11.67 -4.97
C ASN A 84 8.51 12.97 -5.56
N LEU A 85 8.01 14.13 -5.12
CA LEU A 85 8.52 15.44 -5.54
C LEU A 85 10.01 15.61 -5.21
N MET A 86 10.44 15.13 -4.04
CA MET A 86 11.84 15.23 -3.61
C MET A 86 12.76 14.25 -4.34
N PHE A 87 12.28 13.02 -4.57
CA PHE A 87 13.08 11.91 -5.13
C PHE A 87 13.06 11.87 -6.66
N LEU A 88 12.29 12.72 -7.32
CA LEU A 88 12.26 12.78 -8.78
C LEU A 88 13.68 12.99 -9.31
N HIS A 89 14.11 12.10 -10.22
CA HIS A 89 15.48 12.03 -10.77
C HIS A 89 16.61 11.68 -9.78
N HIS A 90 16.28 11.40 -8.51
CA HIS A 90 17.24 11.04 -7.45
C HIS A 90 16.95 9.65 -6.82
N ALA A 91 16.13 8.84 -7.48
CA ALA A 91 15.71 7.53 -6.98
C ALA A 91 16.23 6.39 -7.84
N LYS A 92 16.74 5.35 -7.19
CA LYS A 92 17.03 4.07 -7.83
C LYS A 92 15.77 3.20 -7.83
N ILE A 93 15.35 2.70 -8.99
CA ILE A 93 14.15 1.87 -9.06
C ILE A 93 14.47 0.42 -8.71
N LEU A 94 13.77 -0.11 -7.72
CA LEU A 94 13.82 -1.49 -7.27
C LEU A 94 12.76 -2.34 -7.99
N PRO A 95 13.04 -3.64 -8.20
CA PRO A 95 12.03 -4.57 -8.71
C PRO A 95 10.81 -4.69 -7.78
N ARG A 96 9.64 -4.95 -8.37
CA ARG A 96 8.35 -5.09 -7.65
C ARG A 96 8.37 -6.09 -6.50
N LYS A 97 9.24 -7.11 -6.53
CA LYS A 97 9.37 -8.10 -5.45
C LYS A 97 9.69 -7.47 -4.08
N TYR A 98 10.29 -6.27 -4.06
CA TYR A 98 10.60 -5.52 -2.84
C TYR A 98 9.46 -4.61 -2.34
N ASN A 99 8.36 -4.51 -3.07
CA ASN A 99 7.13 -3.86 -2.59
C ASN A 99 5.97 -4.40 -3.42
N CYS A 100 5.54 -5.62 -3.12
CA CYS A 100 4.40 -6.24 -3.79
C CYS A 100 3.11 -5.64 -3.25
N ILE A 101 2.67 -4.54 -3.88
CA ILE A 101 1.44 -3.84 -3.54
C ILE A 101 0.25 -4.70 -3.94
N TYR A 102 -0.53 -5.15 -2.95
CA TYR A 102 -1.70 -5.99 -3.16
C TYR A 102 -2.89 -5.51 -2.35
N THR A 103 -4.07 -5.44 -2.97
CA THR A 103 -5.32 -5.13 -2.29
C THR A 103 -6.20 -6.37 -2.21
N ILE A 104 -6.55 -6.79 -0.99
CA ILE A 104 -7.43 -7.96 -0.76
C ILE A 104 -8.81 -7.74 -1.40
N LYS A 105 -9.19 -6.49 -1.67
CA LYS A 105 -10.41 -6.16 -2.42
C LYS A 105 -10.47 -6.86 -3.79
N SER A 106 -9.32 -7.01 -4.47
CA SER A 106 -9.25 -7.65 -5.78
C SER A 106 -9.78 -9.09 -5.78
N GLU A 107 -9.71 -9.79 -4.65
CA GLU A 107 -10.18 -11.17 -4.51
C GLU A 107 -11.66 -11.35 -4.92
N PHE A 108 -12.52 -10.39 -4.56
CA PHE A 108 -13.94 -10.46 -4.96
C PHE A 108 -14.26 -9.63 -6.21
N GLU A 109 -13.42 -8.66 -6.58
CA GLU A 109 -13.63 -7.85 -7.79
C GLU A 109 -13.28 -8.64 -9.04
N GLU A 110 -12.15 -9.35 -9.02
CA GLU A 110 -11.69 -10.20 -10.12
C GLU A 110 -12.40 -11.55 -10.15
N LYS A 111 -13.00 -11.95 -9.01
CA LYS A 111 -13.73 -13.21 -8.83
C LYS A 111 -12.91 -14.46 -9.19
N ASN A 112 -11.59 -14.39 -9.03
CA ASN A 112 -10.66 -15.47 -9.30
C ASN A 112 -9.75 -15.66 -8.08
N SER A 113 -9.85 -16.81 -7.42
CA SER A 113 -9.10 -17.14 -6.21
C SER A 113 -7.59 -17.26 -6.41
N GLU A 114 -7.13 -17.42 -7.65
CA GLU A 114 -5.71 -17.47 -8.00
C GLU A 114 -5.18 -16.13 -8.50
N TYR A 115 -6.01 -15.09 -8.63
CA TYR A 115 -5.58 -13.79 -9.16
C TYR A 115 -4.38 -13.22 -8.40
N TYR A 116 -4.33 -13.43 -7.08
CA TYR A 116 -3.24 -12.94 -6.24
C TYR A 116 -1.87 -13.53 -6.60
N THR A 117 -1.80 -14.75 -7.17
CA THR A 117 -0.53 -15.44 -7.46
C THR A 117 0.28 -14.75 -8.57
N ARG A 118 -0.39 -13.93 -9.39
CA ARG A 118 0.26 -13.06 -10.38
C ARG A 118 1.12 -11.97 -9.74
N PHE A 119 0.87 -11.67 -8.46
CA PHE A 119 1.54 -10.62 -7.71
C PHE A 119 2.38 -11.20 -6.57
N ILE A 120 1.78 -12.05 -5.74
CA ILE A 120 2.41 -12.67 -4.58
C ILE A 120 2.77 -14.11 -4.95
N ASN A 121 4.06 -14.35 -5.12
CA ASN A 121 4.64 -15.63 -5.55
C ASN A 121 6.00 -15.85 -4.86
N ASP A 122 6.69 -16.93 -5.22
CA ASP A 122 7.95 -17.34 -4.59
C ASP A 122 9.10 -16.33 -4.73
N ASP A 123 9.03 -15.43 -5.72
CA ASP A 123 10.02 -14.36 -5.87
C ASP A 123 9.74 -13.15 -4.97
N THR A 124 8.55 -13.07 -4.36
CA THR A 124 8.11 -11.92 -3.56
C THR A 124 8.85 -11.85 -2.24
N VAL A 125 9.49 -10.71 -1.96
CA VAL A 125 10.25 -10.47 -0.73
C VAL A 125 9.39 -9.75 0.31
N PHE A 126 8.68 -8.69 -0.11
CA PHE A 126 7.81 -7.91 0.76
C PHE A 126 6.42 -7.79 0.18
N ILE A 127 5.40 -8.17 0.96
CA ILE A 127 3.98 -8.00 0.61
C ILE A 127 3.47 -6.74 1.31
N HIS A 128 2.94 -5.79 0.52
CA HIS A 128 2.33 -4.57 1.03
C HIS A 128 0.81 -4.62 0.81
N TYR A 129 0.09 -5.03 1.87
CA TYR A 129 -1.37 -5.05 1.85
C TYR A 129 -1.97 -3.64 1.93
N THR A 130 -2.36 -3.07 0.79
CA THR A 130 -2.98 -1.74 0.68
C THR A 130 -4.52 -1.82 0.71
N GLY A 131 -5.19 -0.66 0.72
CA GLY A 131 -6.65 -0.58 0.77
C GLY A 131 -7.27 -0.81 2.15
N ILE A 132 -8.61 -0.90 2.20
CA ILE A 132 -9.41 -0.97 3.43
C ILE A 132 -9.30 -2.36 4.08
N THR A 133 -9.41 -3.42 3.29
CA THR A 133 -9.33 -4.79 3.80
C THR A 133 -7.88 -5.18 4.04
N LYS A 134 -7.57 -5.59 5.27
CA LYS A 134 -6.25 -5.98 5.74
C LYS A 134 -6.28 -7.44 6.19
N PRO A 135 -5.18 -8.19 6.16
CA PRO A 135 -5.19 -9.62 6.49
C PRO A 135 -5.57 -9.91 7.95
N TRP A 136 -5.40 -8.94 8.85
CA TRP A 136 -5.84 -9.00 10.26
C TRP A 136 -7.33 -8.68 10.47
N HIS A 137 -8.11 -8.45 9.41
CA HIS A 137 -9.56 -8.29 9.51
C HIS A 137 -10.29 -9.64 9.47
N ASP A 138 -11.38 -9.76 10.23
CA ASP A 138 -12.15 -11.02 10.36
C ASP A 138 -12.82 -11.47 9.05
N TRP A 139 -12.96 -10.56 8.08
CA TRP A 139 -13.58 -10.81 6.78
C TRP A 139 -12.57 -11.07 5.65
N ALA A 140 -11.26 -10.93 5.91
CA ALA A 140 -10.20 -11.11 4.93
C ALA A 140 -9.81 -12.59 4.76
N ASN A 141 -10.80 -13.46 4.50
CA ASN A 141 -10.60 -14.90 4.39
C ASN A 141 -10.22 -15.33 2.97
N TYR A 142 -8.94 -15.17 2.61
CA TYR A 142 -8.39 -15.45 1.28
C TYR A 142 -6.98 -16.01 1.40
N ALA A 143 -6.55 -16.81 0.43
CA ALA A 143 -5.20 -17.39 0.39
C ALA A 143 -4.10 -16.30 0.35
N SER A 144 -4.36 -15.15 -0.28
CA SER A 144 -3.46 -14.00 -0.22
C SER A 144 -3.24 -13.46 1.19
N ALA A 145 -4.14 -13.68 2.15
CA ALA A 145 -3.98 -13.25 3.54
C ALA A 145 -3.21 -14.27 4.40
N ASP A 146 -3.02 -15.50 3.91
CA ASP A 146 -2.43 -16.58 4.69
C ASP A 146 -0.94 -16.33 4.99
N TYR A 147 -0.22 -15.63 4.12
CA TYR A 147 1.17 -15.20 4.39
C TYR A 147 1.29 -14.41 5.70
N PHE A 148 0.39 -13.45 5.93
CA PHE A 148 0.34 -12.71 7.19
C PHE A 148 -0.19 -13.59 8.33
N ARG A 149 -1.28 -14.33 8.11
CA ARG A 149 -1.97 -15.09 9.17
C ARG A 149 -1.13 -16.25 9.71
N ASN A 150 -0.33 -16.90 8.87
CA ASN A 150 0.59 -17.95 9.28
C ASN A 150 1.63 -17.42 10.25
N ILE A 151 2.22 -16.24 9.97
CA ILE A 151 3.14 -15.57 10.90
C ILE A 151 2.41 -15.10 12.16
N TYR A 152 1.20 -14.55 12.02
CA TYR A 152 0.37 -14.13 13.14
C TYR A 152 0.12 -15.27 14.14
N ASN A 153 -0.20 -16.47 13.65
CA ASN A 153 -0.51 -17.65 14.46
C ASN A 153 0.68 -18.17 15.27
N ILE A 154 1.91 -17.92 14.83
CA ILE A 154 3.14 -18.28 15.57
C ILE A 154 3.71 -17.12 16.38
N SER A 155 3.12 -15.94 16.26
CA SER A 155 3.57 -14.74 16.97
C SER A 155 3.00 -14.65 18.40
N PRO A 156 3.55 -13.76 19.26
CA PRO A 156 2.96 -13.45 20.56
C PRO A 156 1.51 -12.95 20.50
N TRP A 157 1.06 -12.43 19.35
CA TRP A 157 -0.29 -11.91 19.16
C TRP A 157 -1.33 -12.96 18.74
N ARG A 158 -0.96 -14.25 18.62
CA ARG A 158 -1.84 -15.33 18.12
C ARG A 158 -3.20 -15.44 18.82
N ASN A 159 -3.27 -15.05 20.09
CA ASN A 159 -4.48 -15.12 20.91
C ASN A 159 -5.36 -13.87 20.81
N ILE A 160 -4.90 -12.82 20.12
CA ILE A 160 -5.70 -11.62 19.87
C ILE A 160 -6.66 -11.91 18.71
N PRO A 161 -7.98 -11.70 18.87
CA PRO A 161 -8.92 -11.91 17.78
C PRO A 161 -8.67 -10.97 16.60
N TYR A 162 -9.00 -11.43 15.38
CA TYR A 162 -8.98 -10.56 14.21
C TYR A 162 -9.93 -9.37 14.38
N LYS A 163 -9.51 -8.24 13.80
CA LYS A 163 -10.20 -6.97 13.95
C LYS A 163 -11.55 -7.00 13.20
N LYS A 164 -12.60 -6.60 13.90
CA LYS A 164 -13.96 -6.43 13.36
C LYS A 164 -14.09 -5.07 12.66
N ALA A 165 -15.08 -4.94 11.78
CA ALA A 165 -15.41 -3.67 11.14
C ALA A 165 -15.94 -2.66 12.18
N VAL A 166 -15.43 -1.43 12.12
CA VAL A 166 -15.81 -0.34 13.03
C VAL A 166 -16.35 0.85 12.23
N LYS A 167 -15.67 1.23 11.16
CA LYS A 167 -16.04 2.41 10.35
C LYS A 167 -17.04 2.03 9.24
N LYS A 168 -17.87 2.98 8.81
CA LYS A 168 -18.89 2.75 7.77
C LYS A 168 -18.30 2.18 6.47
N HIS A 169 -17.14 2.67 6.04
CA HIS A 169 -16.45 2.12 4.85
C HIS A 169 -15.90 0.70 5.06
N GLU A 170 -15.50 0.33 6.29
CA GLU A 170 -15.10 -1.05 6.62
C GLU A 170 -16.32 -1.97 6.56
N TYR A 171 -17.48 -1.54 7.09
CA TYR A 171 -18.73 -2.29 6.95
C TYR A 171 -19.13 -2.47 5.48
N LYS A 172 -18.94 -1.44 4.66
CA LYS A 172 -19.19 -1.50 3.21
C LYS A 172 -18.38 -2.58 2.52
N GLU A 173 -17.08 -2.67 2.83
CA GLU A 173 -16.22 -3.69 2.23
C GLU A 173 -16.48 -5.07 2.85
N LYS A 174 -16.67 -5.15 4.17
CA LYS A 174 -16.95 -6.40 4.88
C LYS A 174 -18.16 -7.14 4.28
N TYR A 175 -19.30 -6.47 4.08
CA TYR A 175 -20.48 -7.18 3.58
C TYR A 175 -20.25 -7.75 2.18
N LYS A 176 -19.54 -7.04 1.29
CA LYS A 176 -19.24 -7.50 -0.07
C LYS A 176 -18.38 -8.76 -0.04
N HIS A 177 -17.31 -8.76 0.78
CA HIS A 177 -16.46 -9.94 0.96
C HIS A 177 -17.25 -11.12 1.52
N LEU A 178 -18.11 -10.90 2.52
CA LEU A 178 -18.94 -11.97 3.11
C LEU A 178 -19.90 -12.58 2.08
N LEU A 179 -20.57 -11.75 1.27
CA LEU A 179 -21.45 -12.23 0.20
C LEU A 179 -20.68 -13.02 -0.85
N TYR A 180 -19.49 -12.55 -1.27
CA TYR A 180 -18.64 -13.29 -2.21
C TYR A 180 -18.17 -14.64 -1.65
N GLN A 181 -17.82 -14.68 -0.35
CA GLN A 181 -17.47 -15.91 0.37
C GLN A 181 -18.67 -16.80 0.72
N LYS A 182 -19.87 -16.52 0.16
CA LYS A 182 -21.11 -17.26 0.39
C LYS A 182 -21.61 -17.27 1.85
N LYS A 183 -21.13 -16.35 2.68
CA LYS A 183 -21.61 -16.11 4.05
C LYS A 183 -22.82 -15.18 4.01
N PHE A 184 -23.90 -15.63 3.39
CA PHE A 184 -25.03 -14.77 3.01
C PHE A 184 -25.73 -14.12 4.20
N LEU A 185 -26.01 -14.87 5.28
CA LEU A 185 -26.65 -14.32 6.47
C LEU A 185 -25.82 -13.19 7.08
N ASP A 186 -24.54 -13.46 7.38
CA ASP A 186 -23.62 -12.44 7.91
C ASP A 186 -23.45 -11.26 6.96
N GLY A 187 -23.38 -11.52 5.66
CA GLY A 187 -23.31 -10.50 4.61
C GLY A 187 -24.51 -9.58 4.62
N VAL A 188 -25.74 -10.12 4.64
CA VAL A 188 -26.98 -9.33 4.67
C VAL A 188 -27.09 -8.53 5.97
N PHE A 189 -26.83 -9.14 7.14
CA PHE A 189 -26.83 -8.41 8.41
C PHE A 189 -25.80 -7.27 8.42
N THR A 190 -24.61 -7.50 7.86
CA THR A 190 -23.57 -6.46 7.75
C THR A 190 -23.99 -5.35 6.78
N ALA A 191 -24.66 -5.70 5.67
CA ALA A 191 -25.17 -4.72 4.71
C ALA A 191 -26.28 -3.85 5.32
N ILE A 192 -27.19 -4.42 6.12
CA ILE A 192 -28.20 -3.66 6.87
C ILE A 192 -27.51 -2.68 7.82
N LYS A 193 -26.53 -3.15 8.62
CA LYS A 193 -25.75 -2.27 9.51
C LYS A 193 -25.10 -1.12 8.75
N TYR A 194 -24.42 -1.41 7.63
CA TYR A 194 -23.82 -0.39 6.76
C TYR A 194 -24.82 0.70 6.33
N ASN A 195 -26.03 0.31 5.92
CA ASN A 195 -27.06 1.24 5.44
C ASN A 195 -27.66 2.12 6.55
N VAL A 196 -27.70 1.63 7.79
CA VAL A 196 -28.24 2.38 8.95
C VAL A 196 -27.20 3.32 9.59
N MET A 197 -25.90 3.09 9.35
CA MET A 197 -24.84 3.97 9.86
C MET A 197 -24.90 5.36 9.22
N LYS A 198 -24.87 6.42 10.04
CA LYS A 198 -24.70 7.80 9.56
C LYS A 198 -23.29 8.00 8.98
N GLY A 199 -23.19 8.85 7.96
CA GLY A 199 -21.95 9.18 7.24
C GLY A 199 -20.99 10.00 8.09
#